data_AF-U7FR91-F1
#
_entry.id   AF-U7FR91-F1
#
_cell.length_a   1.000
_cell.length_b   1.000
_cell.length_c   1.000
_cell.angle_alpha   90.00
_cell.angle_beta   90.00
_cell.angle_gamma   90.00
#
_symmetry.space_group_name_H-M   'P 1'
#
loop_
_entity.id
_entity.type
_entity.pdbx_description
1 polymer ?
#
loop_
_entity_poly.entity_id
_entity_poly.type
_entity_poly.pdbx_seq_one_letter_code
_entity_poly.pdbx_strand_id
1 'polypeptide(L)'
;MKKLVVLLSLIVISFNVVGADMSHGANNFYDSDRVTVEKVSFRNQYQMEVVGNLFVPKDFDKNEKHPAIVVGHPMGAVKEQSANLYATKMAERGFVTLSLDLSFWGESEGQPRNAVLPDIYAEDFSAAVDFLGTRPFVDRQRIGAIGICGSGSFVISAAKIDPRMKAIATVSMYNMGAATRHALNNSLSLEQRKQIIAEAAEQRYVEFSGGETEYTGGTVHNLDEDTHPIQQEFYDFYRTSRGEYTPESSSPELTTHPTLTSNVK
;
A
#
# COMPACT_ATOMS: atom_id res chain seq x y z
N MET A 1 64.99 -11.45 -25.71
CA MET A 1 63.84 -10.53 -25.87
C MET A 1 62.64 -11.10 -25.12
N LYS A 2 62.40 -10.66 -23.88
CA LYS A 2 61.21 -11.05 -23.08
C LYS A 2 60.11 -10.03 -23.37
N LYS A 3 58.95 -10.48 -23.86
CA LYS A 3 57.76 -9.63 -24.08
C LYS A 3 57.07 -9.43 -22.73
N LEU A 4 56.94 -8.17 -22.31
CA LEU A 4 56.17 -7.76 -21.15
C LEU A 4 54.72 -7.54 -21.62
N VAL A 5 53.79 -8.36 -21.14
CA VAL A 5 52.35 -8.15 -21.34
C VAL A 5 51.86 -7.35 -20.13
N VAL A 6 51.47 -6.10 -20.35
CA VAL A 6 50.80 -5.27 -19.35
C VAL A 6 49.30 -5.59 -19.43
N LEU A 7 48.77 -6.23 -18.38
CA LEU A 7 47.34 -6.45 -18.21
C LEU A 7 46.73 -5.15 -17.69
N LEU A 8 45.90 -4.49 -18.50
CA LEU A 8 45.13 -3.31 -18.07
C LEU A 8 43.83 -3.81 -17.42
N SER A 9 43.76 -3.77 -16.09
CA SER A 9 42.55 -4.08 -15.34
C SER A 9 41.54 -2.96 -15.53
N LEU A 10 40.47 -3.20 -16.30
CA LEU A 10 39.31 -2.32 -16.34
C LEU A 10 38.54 -2.45 -15.02
N ILE A 11 38.69 -1.46 -14.15
CA ILE A 11 37.82 -1.28 -12.99
C ILE A 11 36.49 -0.76 -13.54
N VAL A 12 35.49 -1.64 -13.64
CA VAL A 12 34.10 -1.25 -13.88
C VAL A 12 33.59 -0.68 -12.56
N ILE A 13 33.57 0.65 -12.45
CA ILE A 13 32.87 1.34 -11.36
C ILE A 13 31.39 1.32 -11.75
N SER A 14 30.63 0.41 -11.15
CA SER A 14 29.17 0.46 -11.19
C SER A 14 28.73 1.69 -10.42
N PHE A 15 28.43 2.78 -11.12
CA PHE A 15 27.69 3.89 -10.54
C PHE A 15 26.27 3.38 -10.30
N ASN A 16 25.97 2.96 -9.07
CA ASN A 16 24.59 2.93 -8.62
C ASN A 16 24.11 4.38 -8.67
N VAL A 17 23.25 4.70 -9.61
CA VAL A 17 22.52 5.97 -9.62
C VAL A 17 21.60 5.90 -8.41
N VAL A 18 22.08 6.38 -7.28
CA VAL A 18 21.29 6.55 -6.06
C VAL A 18 20.23 7.59 -6.41
N GLY A 19 18.95 7.24 -6.28
CA GLY A 19 17.85 8.20 -6.42
C GLY A 19 18.11 9.44 -5.57
N ALA A 20 17.68 10.61 -6.05
CA ALA A 20 17.83 11.84 -5.27
C ALA A 20 17.06 11.68 -3.93
N ASP A 21 17.74 11.86 -2.80
CA ASP A 21 17.08 11.84 -1.48
C ASP A 21 16.08 13.00 -1.38
N MET A 22 14.80 12.69 -1.59
CA MET A 22 13.68 13.63 -1.47
C MET A 22 12.97 13.52 -0.12
N SER A 23 13.59 12.84 0.86
CA SER A 23 13.05 12.77 2.22
C SER A 23 13.07 14.12 2.94
N HIS A 24 13.98 15.02 2.55
CA HIS A 24 14.28 16.26 3.27
C HIS A 24 14.52 16.05 4.78
N GLY A 25 15.12 14.90 5.15
CA GLY A 25 15.38 14.50 6.54
C GLY A 25 14.19 13.86 7.26
N ALA A 26 13.08 13.57 6.56
CA ALA A 26 11.96 12.86 7.14
C ALA A 26 12.30 11.38 7.40
N ASN A 27 12.10 10.93 8.64
CA ASN A 27 12.13 9.51 8.99
C ASN A 27 10.70 8.95 8.92
N ASN A 28 10.41 8.12 7.92
CA ASN A 28 9.09 7.52 7.73
C ASN A 28 8.84 6.28 8.62
N PHE A 29 9.89 5.74 9.25
CA PHE A 29 9.84 4.55 10.10
C PHE A 29 10.23 4.84 11.56
N TYR A 30 10.04 6.09 12.01
CA TYR A 30 10.39 6.47 13.39
C TYR A 30 9.47 5.81 14.43
N ASP A 31 10.06 5.49 15.58
CA ASP A 31 9.33 5.04 16.76
C ASP A 31 8.93 6.23 17.64
N SER A 32 7.65 6.31 18.00
CA SER A 32 7.16 7.34 18.92
C SER A 32 7.31 6.89 20.37
N ASP A 33 7.86 7.75 21.22
CA ASP A 33 7.95 7.52 22.66
C ASP A 33 6.60 7.65 23.37
N ARG A 34 5.58 8.22 22.70
CA ARG A 34 4.24 8.48 23.25
C ARG A 34 3.18 7.45 22.87
N VAL A 35 3.48 6.56 21.92
CA VAL A 35 2.50 5.62 21.36
C VAL A 35 2.97 4.18 21.55
N THR A 36 2.07 3.27 21.89
CA THR A 36 2.30 1.82 21.80
C THR A 36 1.80 1.31 20.46
N VAL A 37 2.56 0.44 19.81
CA VAL A 37 2.17 -0.24 18.58
C VAL A 37 2.00 -1.72 18.89
N GLU A 38 0.85 -2.28 18.54
CA GLU A 38 0.53 -3.70 18.68
C GLU A 38 0.10 -4.25 17.33
N LYS A 39 0.76 -5.31 16.84
CA LYS A 39 0.28 -6.04 15.67
C LYS A 39 -0.97 -6.83 16.06
N VAL A 40 -2.03 -6.68 15.28
CA VAL A 40 -3.34 -7.31 15.52
C VAL A 40 -3.83 -7.99 14.26
N SER A 41 -4.68 -9.02 14.42
CA SER A 41 -5.43 -9.59 13.31
C SER A 41 -6.91 -9.73 13.64
N PHE A 42 -7.75 -9.67 12.61
CA PHE A 42 -9.20 -9.82 12.71
C PHE A 42 -9.76 -10.35 11.38
N ARG A 43 -11.02 -10.79 11.37
CA ARG A 43 -11.66 -11.31 10.14
C ARG A 43 -12.57 -10.27 9.50
N ASN A 44 -12.55 -10.20 8.18
CA ASN A 44 -13.59 -9.52 7.41
C ASN A 44 -14.85 -10.39 7.23
N GLN A 45 -15.91 -9.87 6.61
CA GLN A 45 -17.15 -10.64 6.39
C GLN A 45 -16.95 -11.92 5.58
N TYR A 46 -15.90 -11.99 4.76
CA TYR A 46 -15.54 -13.16 3.95
C TYR A 46 -14.66 -14.16 4.69
N GLN A 47 -14.45 -13.98 6.01
CA GLN A 47 -13.62 -14.81 6.87
C GLN A 47 -12.12 -14.77 6.54
N MET A 48 -11.67 -13.82 5.73
CA MET A 48 -10.24 -13.61 5.48
C MET A 48 -9.62 -12.90 6.69
N GLU A 49 -8.46 -13.35 7.12
CA GLU A 49 -7.66 -12.65 8.12
C GLU A 49 -7.06 -11.36 7.54
N VAL A 50 -7.38 -10.25 8.18
CA VAL A 50 -6.83 -8.92 7.93
C VAL A 50 -5.86 -8.60 9.05
N VAL A 51 -4.64 -8.23 8.70
CA VAL A 51 -3.57 -7.89 9.63
C VAL A 51 -3.38 -6.37 9.67
N GLY A 52 -3.24 -5.83 10.88
CA GLY A 52 -3.06 -4.41 11.11
C GLY A 52 -2.12 -4.11 12.26
N ASN A 53 -1.80 -2.82 12.43
CA ASN A 53 -1.10 -2.32 13.59
C ASN A 53 -2.02 -1.36 14.34
N LEU A 54 -2.31 -1.68 15.61
CA LEU A 54 -3.08 -0.86 16.53
C LEU A 54 -2.12 0.08 17.28
N PHE A 55 -2.38 1.38 17.17
CA PHE A 55 -1.64 2.44 17.82
C PHE A 55 -2.49 3.06 18.92
N VAL A 56 -1.97 3.04 20.15
CA VAL A 56 -2.65 3.59 21.32
C VAL A 56 -1.69 4.53 22.06
N PRO A 57 -2.10 5.78 22.36
CA PRO A 57 -1.32 6.66 23.21
C PRO A 57 -1.07 6.05 24.60
N LYS A 58 0.14 6.17 25.12
CA LYS A 58 0.56 5.56 26.39
C LYS A 58 -0.14 6.17 27.61
N ASP A 59 -0.56 7.42 27.50
CA ASP A 59 -1.21 8.22 28.54
C ASP A 59 -2.74 8.11 28.53
N PHE A 60 -3.32 7.29 27.65
CA PHE A 60 -4.76 7.09 27.60
C PHE A 60 -5.32 6.41 28.85
N ASP A 61 -6.35 7.02 29.44
CA ASP A 61 -7.21 6.32 30.39
C ASP A 61 -8.07 5.29 29.65
N LYS A 62 -7.75 4.02 29.87
CA LYS A 62 -8.47 2.89 29.27
C LYS A 62 -9.89 2.72 29.81
N ASN A 63 -10.28 3.44 30.87
CA ASN A 63 -11.65 3.49 31.38
C ASN A 63 -12.52 4.50 30.63
N GLU A 64 -11.92 5.40 29.86
CA GLU A 64 -12.63 6.34 28.99
C GLU A 64 -12.80 5.78 27.56
N LYS A 65 -13.66 6.46 26.80
CA LYS A 65 -13.98 6.12 25.41
C LYS A 65 -13.35 7.13 24.46
N HIS A 66 -12.42 6.66 23.65
CA HIS A 66 -11.60 7.51 22.77
C HIS A 66 -12.07 7.44 21.30
N PRO A 67 -11.94 8.55 20.53
CA PRO A 67 -12.16 8.51 19.10
C PRO A 67 -11.11 7.64 18.41
N ALA A 68 -11.49 7.02 17.30
CA ALA A 68 -10.59 6.13 16.55
C ALA A 68 -10.54 6.41 15.06
N ILE A 69 -9.44 6.03 14.40
CA ILE A 69 -9.21 6.23 12.97
C ILE A 69 -8.64 4.96 12.32
N VAL A 70 -9.29 4.47 11.27
CA VAL A 70 -8.71 3.45 10.37
C VAL A 70 -7.83 4.14 9.32
N VAL A 71 -6.65 3.61 9.01
CA VAL A 71 -5.69 4.20 8.05
C VAL A 71 -5.28 3.18 7.01
N GLY A 72 -5.70 3.37 5.75
CA GLY A 72 -5.33 2.48 4.65
C GLY A 72 -4.08 2.92 3.89
N HIS A 73 -3.24 1.96 3.51
CA HIS A 73 -2.02 2.18 2.74
C HIS A 73 -2.30 2.52 1.25
N PRO A 74 -1.36 3.15 0.53
CA PRO A 74 -1.46 3.29 -0.93
C PRO A 74 -1.71 1.95 -1.64
N MET A 75 -2.41 1.96 -2.76
CA MET A 75 -2.54 0.74 -3.59
C MET A 75 -1.15 0.26 -4.03
N GLY A 76 -0.85 -1.02 -3.81
CA GLY A 76 0.46 -1.60 -4.08
C GLY A 76 1.48 -1.52 -2.93
N ALA A 77 1.21 -0.70 -1.91
CA ALA A 77 2.03 -0.56 -0.71
C ALA A 77 1.53 -1.50 0.41
N VAL A 78 2.11 -1.37 1.60
CA VAL A 78 1.69 -2.07 2.83
C VAL A 78 1.59 -1.11 4.02
N LYS A 79 1.02 -1.59 5.14
CA LYS A 79 0.75 -0.80 6.35
C LYS A 79 2.01 -0.18 6.94
N GLU A 80 3.17 -0.87 6.87
CA GLU A 80 4.44 -0.41 7.45
C GLU A 80 4.97 0.89 6.85
N GLN A 81 4.53 1.25 5.65
CA GLN A 81 4.99 2.44 4.94
C GLN A 81 4.17 3.67 5.36
N SER A 82 3.53 4.36 4.40
CA SER A 82 2.82 5.62 4.68
C SER A 82 1.69 5.46 5.69
N ALA A 83 1.00 4.32 5.74
CA ALA A 83 -0.14 4.15 6.66
C ALA A 83 0.29 4.17 8.14
N ASN A 84 1.35 3.45 8.52
CA ASN A 84 1.91 3.49 9.87
C ASN A 84 2.36 4.91 10.24
N LEU A 85 3.00 5.64 9.32
CA LEU A 85 3.39 7.04 9.57
C LEU A 85 2.18 7.91 9.94
N TYR A 86 1.10 7.84 9.14
CA TYR A 86 -0.13 8.60 9.41
C TYR A 86 -0.82 8.12 10.68
N ALA A 87 -0.88 6.82 10.92
CA ALA A 87 -1.45 6.22 12.13
C ALA A 87 -0.71 6.71 13.39
N THR A 88 0.62 6.57 13.44
CA THR A 88 1.45 7.09 14.54
C THR A 88 1.21 8.58 14.76
N LYS A 89 1.21 9.40 13.69
CA LYS A 89 0.99 10.85 13.82
C LYS A 89 -0.40 11.20 14.34
N MET A 90 -1.43 10.44 13.99
CA MET A 90 -2.78 10.65 14.51
C MET A 90 -2.92 10.14 15.94
N ALA A 91 -2.27 9.03 16.29
CA ALA A 91 -2.20 8.56 17.67
C ALA A 91 -1.51 9.57 18.58
N GLU A 92 -0.39 10.15 18.15
CA GLU A 92 0.30 11.26 18.83
C GLU A 92 -0.57 12.51 19.07
N ARG A 93 -1.73 12.61 18.42
CA ARG A 93 -2.73 13.68 18.55
C ARG A 93 -3.97 13.26 19.36
N GLY A 94 -3.93 12.10 20.02
CA GLY A 94 -5.00 11.65 20.91
C GLY A 94 -6.11 10.86 20.22
N PHE A 95 -5.80 10.08 19.18
CA PHE A 95 -6.71 9.10 18.60
C PHE A 95 -6.22 7.67 18.86
N VAL A 96 -7.13 6.70 18.98
CA VAL A 96 -6.76 5.29 18.72
C VAL A 96 -6.68 5.12 17.22
N THR A 97 -5.61 4.54 16.68
CA THR A 97 -5.53 4.36 15.21
C THR A 97 -5.19 2.94 14.84
N LEU A 98 -5.72 2.48 13.71
CA LEU A 98 -5.46 1.17 13.15
C LEU A 98 -5.02 1.34 11.70
N SER A 99 -3.76 1.06 11.40
CA SER A 99 -3.36 0.80 10.01
C SER A 99 -3.63 -0.67 9.68
N LEU A 100 -3.97 -0.97 8.43
CA LEU A 100 -4.23 -2.33 7.97
C LEU A 100 -3.55 -2.59 6.63
N ASP A 101 -3.16 -3.84 6.42
CA ASP A 101 -2.92 -4.38 5.09
C ASP A 101 -4.26 -4.78 4.48
N LEU A 102 -4.57 -4.28 3.28
CA LEU A 102 -5.72 -4.76 2.53
C LEU A 102 -5.53 -6.24 2.19
N SER A 103 -6.62 -7.00 2.13
CA SER A 103 -6.60 -8.41 1.70
C SER A 103 -5.77 -8.57 0.42
N PHE A 104 -5.09 -9.71 0.26
CA PHE A 104 -4.14 -10.03 -0.81
C PHE A 104 -2.80 -9.26 -0.77
N TRP A 105 -2.63 -8.29 0.13
CA TRP A 105 -1.40 -7.49 0.29
C TRP A 105 -0.80 -7.67 1.69
N GLY A 106 0.49 -7.31 1.83
CA GLY A 106 1.20 -7.30 3.10
C GLY A 106 1.07 -8.62 3.86
N GLU A 107 0.71 -8.55 5.14
CA GLU A 107 0.53 -9.72 6.00
C GLU A 107 -0.91 -10.27 5.98
N SER A 108 -1.87 -9.57 5.37
CA SER A 108 -3.27 -10.03 5.26
C SER A 108 -3.42 -11.23 4.32
N GLU A 109 -4.38 -12.09 4.60
CA GLU A 109 -4.70 -13.28 3.81
C GLU A 109 -5.14 -12.94 2.37
N GLY A 110 -5.09 -13.94 1.50
CA GLY A 110 -5.59 -13.85 0.13
C GLY A 110 -4.62 -14.44 -0.89
N GLN A 111 -5.17 -15.14 -1.88
CA GLN A 111 -4.45 -15.68 -3.03
C GLN A 111 -5.26 -15.44 -4.33
N PRO A 112 -4.60 -15.14 -5.47
CA PRO A 112 -3.15 -14.91 -5.59
C PRO A 112 -2.70 -13.64 -4.86
N ARG A 113 -1.43 -13.59 -4.41
CA ARG A 113 -0.86 -12.37 -3.79
C ARG A 113 -0.93 -11.19 -4.77
N ASN A 114 -1.10 -9.99 -4.24
CA ASN A 114 -1.21 -8.72 -4.97
C ASN A 114 -2.42 -8.63 -5.90
N ALA A 115 -3.45 -9.45 -5.69
CA ALA A 115 -4.69 -9.37 -6.46
C ALA A 115 -5.50 -8.11 -6.10
N VAL A 116 -5.96 -7.37 -7.11
CA VAL A 116 -6.80 -6.16 -7.01
C VAL A 116 -8.27 -6.54 -6.86
N LEU A 117 -8.87 -6.22 -5.71
CA LEU A 117 -10.27 -6.53 -5.37
C LEU A 117 -10.92 -5.38 -4.59
N PRO A 118 -11.36 -4.30 -5.27
CA PRO A 118 -11.85 -3.08 -4.61
C PRO A 118 -13.02 -3.28 -3.65
N ASP A 119 -13.91 -4.25 -3.94
CA ASP A 119 -15.04 -4.57 -3.06
C ASP A 119 -14.57 -5.18 -1.73
N ILE A 120 -13.57 -6.07 -1.77
CA ILE A 120 -12.96 -6.64 -0.57
C ILE A 120 -12.20 -5.56 0.20
N TYR A 121 -11.53 -4.64 -0.48
CA TYR A 121 -10.80 -3.57 0.20
C TYR A 121 -11.72 -2.61 0.95
N ALA A 122 -12.88 -2.28 0.36
CA ALA A 122 -13.90 -1.51 1.05
C ALA A 122 -14.46 -2.27 2.26
N GLU A 123 -14.65 -3.58 2.14
CA GLU A 123 -15.03 -4.45 3.25
C GLU A 123 -13.96 -4.52 4.35
N ASP A 124 -12.67 -4.57 4.02
CA ASP A 124 -11.57 -4.58 5.00
C ASP A 124 -11.57 -3.31 5.86
N PHE A 125 -11.94 -2.15 5.29
CA PHE A 125 -12.18 -0.93 6.07
C PHE A 125 -13.36 -1.09 7.04
N SER A 126 -14.46 -1.71 6.61
CA SER A 126 -15.61 -2.00 7.48
C SER A 126 -15.25 -2.99 8.59
N ALA A 127 -14.44 -4.01 8.29
CA ALA A 127 -13.92 -4.97 9.25
C ALA A 127 -12.98 -4.31 10.27
N ALA A 128 -12.16 -3.35 9.85
CA ALA A 128 -11.35 -2.54 10.76
C ALA A 128 -12.22 -1.70 11.71
N VAL A 129 -13.37 -1.20 11.23
CA VAL A 129 -14.38 -0.53 12.08
C VAL A 129 -15.01 -1.51 13.07
N ASP A 130 -15.30 -2.75 12.67
CA ASP A 130 -15.76 -3.81 13.58
C ASP A 130 -14.75 -4.06 14.70
N PHE A 131 -13.48 -4.25 14.33
CA PHE A 131 -12.40 -4.48 15.28
C PHE A 131 -12.27 -3.33 16.29
N LEU A 132 -12.19 -2.08 15.81
CA LEU A 132 -12.08 -0.90 16.66
C LEU A 132 -13.34 -0.71 17.53
N GLY A 133 -14.53 -0.82 16.96
CA GLY A 133 -15.81 -0.60 17.66
C GLY A 133 -16.13 -1.62 18.76
N THR A 134 -15.40 -2.74 18.79
CA THR A 134 -15.48 -3.76 19.85
C THR A 134 -14.44 -3.56 20.96
N ARG A 135 -13.50 -2.61 20.82
CA ARG A 135 -12.52 -2.34 21.89
C ARG A 135 -13.19 -1.59 23.06
N PRO A 136 -12.93 -1.98 24.32
CA PRO A 136 -13.59 -1.37 25.48
C PRO A 136 -13.22 0.10 25.69
N PHE A 137 -12.10 0.57 25.14
CA PHE A 137 -11.63 1.95 25.25
C PHE A 137 -11.90 2.80 24.00
N VAL A 138 -12.61 2.27 22.99
CA VAL A 138 -12.99 3.02 21.78
C VAL A 138 -14.47 3.43 21.85
N ASP A 139 -14.74 4.70 21.55
CA ASP A 139 -16.09 5.18 21.28
C ASP A 139 -16.52 4.79 19.85
N ARG A 140 -17.37 3.77 19.74
CA ARG A 140 -17.89 3.31 18.44
C ARG A 140 -18.71 4.36 17.68
N GLN A 141 -19.15 5.44 18.33
CA GLN A 141 -19.83 6.55 17.68
C GLN A 141 -18.86 7.63 17.18
N ARG A 142 -17.55 7.44 17.33
CA ARG A 142 -16.50 8.39 16.93
C ARG A 142 -15.35 7.71 16.19
N ILE A 143 -15.69 6.85 15.24
CA ILE A 143 -14.72 6.19 14.35
C ILE A 143 -14.70 6.93 13.00
N GLY A 144 -13.54 7.38 12.57
CA GLY A 144 -13.30 7.92 11.23
C GLY A 144 -12.30 7.06 10.45
N ALA A 145 -11.95 7.49 9.24
CA ALA A 145 -10.94 6.81 8.45
C ALA A 145 -10.15 7.77 7.54
N ILE A 146 -8.89 7.41 7.29
CA ILE A 146 -7.96 8.08 6.37
C ILE A 146 -7.59 7.10 5.26
N GLY A 147 -7.82 7.50 4.01
CA GLY A 147 -7.36 6.75 2.84
C GLY A 147 -6.26 7.48 2.09
N ILE A 148 -5.08 6.87 1.98
CA ILE A 148 -3.92 7.43 1.29
C ILE A 148 -3.86 6.88 -0.13
N CYS A 149 -3.66 7.73 -1.14
CA CYS A 149 -3.59 7.33 -2.55
C CYS A 149 -4.81 6.47 -2.96
N GLY A 150 -4.60 5.24 -3.44
CA GLY A 150 -5.69 4.35 -3.86
C GLY A 150 -6.69 4.02 -2.75
N SER A 151 -6.23 3.91 -1.50
CA SER A 151 -7.10 3.71 -0.33
C SER A 151 -8.10 4.84 -0.12
N GLY A 152 -7.84 6.03 -0.64
CA GLY A 152 -8.81 7.11 -0.64
C GLY A 152 -10.11 6.73 -1.37
N SER A 153 -10.02 6.00 -2.49
CA SER A 153 -11.22 5.53 -3.19
C SER A 153 -11.91 4.36 -2.50
N PHE A 154 -11.14 3.46 -1.88
CA PHE A 154 -11.69 2.30 -1.18
C PHE A 154 -12.44 2.71 0.09
N VAL A 155 -11.89 3.64 0.88
CA VAL A 155 -12.56 4.16 2.07
C VAL A 155 -13.83 4.94 1.73
N ILE A 156 -13.85 5.71 0.63
CA ILE A 156 -15.09 6.36 0.16
C ILE A 156 -16.12 5.31 -0.27
N SER A 157 -15.69 4.24 -0.93
CA SER A 157 -16.57 3.14 -1.31
C SER A 157 -17.23 2.48 -0.10
N ALA A 158 -16.46 2.26 0.97
CA ALA A 158 -16.96 1.72 2.24
C ALA A 158 -17.92 2.71 2.94
N ALA A 159 -17.49 3.96 3.12
CA ALA A 159 -18.23 4.99 3.84
C ALA A 159 -19.59 5.33 3.22
N LYS A 160 -19.74 5.09 1.91
CA LYS A 160 -21.02 5.24 1.19
C LYS A 160 -22.13 4.37 1.79
N ILE A 161 -21.79 3.21 2.38
CA ILE A 161 -22.77 2.23 2.89
C ILE A 161 -22.53 1.81 4.34
N ASP A 162 -21.41 2.21 4.97
CA ASP A 162 -21.17 2.01 6.40
C ASP A 162 -21.30 3.35 7.19
N PRO A 163 -22.47 3.63 7.80
CA PRO A 163 -22.71 4.88 8.53
C PRO A 163 -21.97 4.96 9.88
N ARG A 164 -21.21 3.93 10.25
CA ARG A 164 -20.39 3.93 11.47
C ARG A 164 -19.12 4.75 11.29
N MET A 165 -18.64 4.89 10.05
CA MET A 165 -17.55 5.81 9.69
C MET A 165 -18.07 7.26 9.68
N LYS A 166 -17.72 8.05 10.70
CA LYS A 166 -18.30 9.38 10.95
C LYS A 166 -17.60 10.51 10.21
N ALA A 167 -16.34 10.33 9.86
CA ALA A 167 -15.55 11.32 9.13
C ALA A 167 -14.51 10.60 8.27
N ILE A 168 -14.41 11.03 7.01
CA ILE A 168 -13.46 10.49 6.03
C ILE A 168 -12.51 11.60 5.60
N ALA A 169 -11.22 11.30 5.60
CA ALA A 169 -10.20 12.15 4.98
C ALA A 169 -9.44 11.34 3.93
N THR A 170 -9.03 12.02 2.85
CA THR A 170 -8.20 11.41 1.81
C THR A 170 -6.93 12.22 1.61
N VAL A 171 -5.82 11.53 1.33
CA VAL A 171 -4.51 12.15 1.12
C VAL A 171 -4.00 11.72 -0.24
N SER A 172 -3.76 12.68 -1.14
CA SER A 172 -3.27 12.44 -2.51
C SER A 172 -4.06 11.35 -3.23
N MET A 173 -5.39 11.39 -3.11
CA MET A 173 -6.23 10.25 -3.47
C MET A 173 -6.20 9.93 -4.96
N TYR A 174 -6.32 8.64 -5.27
CA TYR A 174 -6.64 8.15 -6.61
C TYR A 174 -8.01 7.50 -6.59
N ASN A 175 -8.84 7.82 -7.59
CA ASN A 175 -9.97 6.97 -7.94
C ASN A 175 -9.43 5.78 -8.76
N MET A 176 -9.16 4.65 -8.09
CA MET A 176 -8.47 3.52 -8.73
C MET A 176 -9.23 2.98 -9.94
N GLY A 177 -10.56 2.88 -9.88
CA GLY A 177 -11.34 2.44 -11.05
C GLY A 177 -11.25 3.42 -12.22
N ALA A 178 -11.20 4.73 -11.97
CA ALA A 178 -10.98 5.71 -13.04
C ALA A 178 -9.54 5.64 -13.58
N ALA A 179 -8.54 5.49 -12.70
CA ALA A 179 -7.14 5.38 -13.06
C ALA A 179 -6.88 4.12 -13.91
N THR A 180 -7.44 2.97 -13.55
CA THR A 180 -7.35 1.75 -14.36
C THR A 180 -8.00 1.93 -15.74
N ARG A 181 -9.14 2.63 -15.81
CA ARG A 181 -9.88 2.80 -17.09
C ARG A 181 -9.28 3.83 -18.03
N HIS A 182 -8.66 4.88 -17.50
CA HIS A 182 -8.28 6.06 -18.28
C HIS A 182 -6.80 6.42 -18.16
N ALA A 183 -6.05 5.76 -17.28
CA ALA A 183 -4.73 6.17 -16.83
C ALA A 183 -4.72 7.62 -16.30
N LEU A 184 -3.54 8.12 -15.93
CA LEU A 184 -3.37 9.49 -15.51
C LEU A 184 -3.68 10.46 -16.66
N ASN A 185 -4.36 11.56 -16.35
CA ASN A 185 -4.75 12.60 -17.31
C ASN A 185 -5.52 12.09 -18.54
N ASN A 186 -6.26 10.98 -18.40
CA ASN A 186 -6.98 10.32 -19.50
C ASN A 186 -6.07 9.93 -20.68
N SER A 187 -4.82 9.55 -20.39
CA SER A 187 -3.80 9.21 -21.40
C SER A 187 -4.04 7.87 -22.11
N LEU A 188 -4.92 7.02 -21.59
CA LEU A 188 -5.22 5.72 -22.19
C LEU A 188 -6.34 5.83 -23.24
N SER A 189 -6.05 5.45 -24.49
CA SER A 189 -7.08 5.36 -25.53
C SER A 189 -8.01 4.16 -25.34
N LEU A 190 -9.20 4.21 -25.96
CA LEU A 190 -10.15 3.10 -25.93
C LEU A 190 -9.57 1.80 -26.49
N GLU A 191 -8.80 1.87 -27.58
CA GLU A 191 -8.21 0.68 -28.21
C GLU A 191 -7.11 0.07 -27.34
N GLN A 192 -6.24 0.89 -26.72
CA GLN A 192 -5.28 0.38 -25.74
C GLN A 192 -5.97 -0.26 -24.55
N ARG A 193 -7.05 0.34 -24.03
CA ARG A 193 -7.83 -0.24 -22.93
C ARG A 193 -8.44 -1.59 -23.30
N LYS A 194 -9.02 -1.72 -24.50
CA LYS A 194 -9.55 -3.01 -24.99
C LYS A 194 -8.46 -4.06 -25.10
N GLN A 195 -7.28 -3.67 -25.58
CA GLN A 195 -6.13 -4.56 -25.69
C GLN A 195 -5.68 -5.06 -24.32
N ILE A 196 -5.53 -4.18 -23.32
CA ILE A 196 -5.18 -4.56 -21.94
C ILE A 196 -6.20 -5.54 -21.36
N ILE A 197 -7.50 -5.30 -21.59
CA ILE A 197 -8.56 -6.21 -21.12
C ILE A 197 -8.47 -7.58 -21.82
N ALA A 198 -8.18 -7.60 -23.13
CA ALA A 198 -8.01 -8.83 -23.89
C ALA A 198 -6.79 -9.62 -23.41
N GLU A 199 -5.65 -8.96 -23.19
CA GLU A 199 -4.42 -9.57 -22.65
C GLU A 199 -4.66 -10.15 -21.25
N ALA A 200 -5.30 -9.40 -20.36
CA ALA A 200 -5.67 -9.90 -19.04
C ALA A 200 -6.64 -11.09 -19.11
N ALA A 201 -7.52 -11.15 -20.13
CA ALA A 201 -8.42 -12.29 -20.32
C ALA A 201 -7.66 -13.54 -20.81
N GLU A 202 -6.72 -13.39 -21.76
CA GLU A 202 -5.88 -14.50 -22.24
C GLU A 202 -4.96 -15.04 -21.13
N GLN A 203 -4.40 -14.15 -20.31
CA GLN A 203 -3.55 -14.54 -19.19
C GLN A 203 -4.28 -15.44 -18.18
N ARG A 204 -5.62 -15.36 -18.08
CA ARG A 204 -6.39 -16.28 -17.23
C ARG A 204 -6.29 -17.73 -17.72
N TYR A 205 -6.18 -17.98 -19.02
CA TYR A 205 -5.97 -19.34 -19.54
C TYR A 205 -4.59 -19.88 -19.15
N VAL A 206 -3.57 -19.01 -19.17
CA VAL A 206 -2.20 -19.35 -18.74
C VAL A 206 -2.20 -19.74 -17.27
N GLU A 207 -2.73 -18.88 -16.39
CA GLU A 207 -2.83 -19.13 -14.95
C GLU A 207 -3.64 -20.40 -14.64
N PHE A 208 -4.79 -20.59 -15.32
CA PHE A 208 -5.62 -21.78 -15.14
C PHE A 208 -4.91 -23.09 -15.54
N SER A 209 -4.02 -23.03 -16.53
CA SER A 209 -3.25 -24.19 -16.99
C SER A 209 -2.00 -24.47 -16.14
N GLY A 210 -1.80 -23.71 -15.05
CA GLY A 210 -0.64 -23.83 -14.16
C GLY A 210 0.58 -23.02 -14.60
N GLY A 211 0.42 -22.07 -15.52
CA GLY A 211 1.46 -21.11 -15.89
C GLY A 211 1.65 -20.02 -14.83
N GLU A 212 2.74 -19.25 -14.97
CA GLU A 212 3.11 -18.17 -14.05
C GLU A 212 2.09 -17.03 -14.05
N THR A 213 1.89 -16.41 -12.88
CA THR A 213 1.12 -15.17 -12.75
C THR A 213 1.92 -14.00 -13.32
N GLU A 214 1.28 -13.21 -14.18
CA GLU A 214 1.84 -11.96 -14.66
C GLU A 214 1.39 -10.78 -13.79
N TYR A 215 2.26 -9.77 -13.72
CA TYR A 215 2.05 -8.57 -12.93
C TYR A 215 2.10 -7.34 -13.83
N THR A 216 1.33 -6.32 -13.46
CA THR A 216 1.40 -5.01 -14.12
C THR A 216 2.57 -4.18 -13.62
N GLY A 217 2.79 -3.03 -14.24
CA GLY A 217 3.76 -2.05 -13.76
C GLY A 217 3.33 -1.40 -12.45
N GLY A 218 4.27 -1.31 -11.51
CA GLY A 218 4.20 -0.51 -10.28
C GLY A 218 5.23 0.61 -10.31
N THR A 219 6.02 0.71 -9.25
CA THR A 219 7.23 1.53 -9.23
C THR A 219 8.35 0.83 -9.98
N VAL A 220 9.03 1.53 -10.88
CA VAL A 220 10.19 1.01 -11.60
C VAL A 220 11.29 0.48 -10.64
N HIS A 221 12.07 -0.51 -11.08
CA HIS A 221 13.17 -1.06 -10.29
C HIS A 221 14.52 -0.39 -10.54
N ASN A 222 14.64 0.37 -11.62
CA ASN A 222 15.84 1.12 -11.98
C ASN A 222 15.43 2.47 -12.56
N LEU A 223 16.32 3.46 -12.42
CA LEU A 223 16.20 4.77 -13.06
C LEU A 223 17.09 4.84 -14.30
N ASP A 224 16.58 5.47 -15.34
CA ASP A 224 17.30 5.86 -16.55
C ASP A 224 17.03 7.33 -16.92
N GLU A 225 17.70 7.83 -17.96
CA GLU A 225 17.58 9.23 -18.41
C GLU A 225 16.16 9.60 -18.87
N ASP A 226 15.36 8.62 -19.27
CA ASP A 226 14.01 8.79 -19.80
C ASP A 226 12.92 8.55 -18.74
N THR A 227 13.30 8.19 -17.51
CA THR A 227 12.36 7.83 -16.45
C THR A 227 11.51 9.05 -16.08
N HIS A 228 10.18 8.92 -16.21
CA HIS A 228 9.24 10.00 -15.94
C HIS A 228 9.38 10.52 -14.50
N PRO A 229 9.29 11.84 -14.23
CA PRO A 229 9.49 12.42 -12.89
C PRO A 229 8.63 11.79 -11.78
N ILE A 230 7.38 11.41 -12.07
CA ILE A 230 6.52 10.70 -11.11
C ILE A 230 7.11 9.33 -10.72
N GLN A 231 7.70 8.61 -11.67
CA GLN A 231 8.37 7.33 -11.39
C GLN A 231 9.68 7.54 -10.64
N GLN A 232 10.37 8.67 -10.82
CA GLN A 232 11.53 9.04 -9.98
C GLN A 232 11.11 9.27 -8.53
N GLU A 233 10.00 9.97 -8.26
CA GLU A 233 9.44 10.14 -6.91
C GLU A 233 9.01 8.81 -6.29
N PHE A 234 8.34 7.96 -7.07
CA PHE A 234 7.94 6.64 -6.60
C PHE A 234 9.17 5.76 -6.32
N TYR A 235 10.17 5.79 -7.18
CA TYR A 235 11.43 5.08 -6.97
C TYR A 235 12.09 5.54 -5.68
N ASP A 236 12.26 6.86 -5.48
CA ASP A 236 12.88 7.38 -4.27
C ASP A 236 12.12 6.93 -3.01
N PHE A 237 10.79 6.94 -3.02
CA PHE A 237 10.02 6.47 -1.87
C PHE A 237 10.06 4.94 -1.69
N TYR A 238 9.76 4.16 -2.72
CA TYR A 238 9.51 2.71 -2.61
C TYR A 238 10.74 1.82 -2.84
N ARG A 239 11.86 2.36 -3.31
CA ARG A 239 13.08 1.61 -3.67
C ARG A 239 14.31 2.06 -2.87
N THR A 240 14.18 3.04 -1.99
CA THR A 240 15.26 3.50 -1.11
C THR A 240 14.88 3.37 0.36
N SER A 241 15.84 3.61 1.26
CA SER A 241 15.61 3.64 2.71
C SER A 241 14.55 4.65 3.16
N ARG A 242 14.09 5.56 2.27
CA ARG A 242 13.00 6.50 2.57
C ARG A 242 11.69 5.76 2.89
N GLY A 243 11.37 4.68 2.20
CA GLY A 243 10.08 4.02 2.34
C GLY A 243 10.04 2.57 1.85
N GLU A 244 11.16 1.99 1.44
CA GLU A 244 11.24 0.58 1.07
C GLU A 244 10.84 -0.30 2.26
N TYR A 245 9.94 -1.24 1.99
CA TYR A 245 9.55 -2.29 2.91
C TYR A 245 9.04 -3.48 2.09
N THR A 246 9.65 -4.64 2.29
CA THR A 246 9.24 -5.90 1.67
C THR A 246 8.67 -6.83 2.75
N PRO A 247 7.37 -7.16 2.73
CA PRO A 247 6.79 -8.10 3.69
C PRO A 247 7.28 -9.52 3.42
N GLU A 248 7.32 -10.38 4.45
CA GLU A 248 7.75 -11.78 4.32
C GLU A 248 6.94 -12.60 3.31
N SER A 249 5.70 -12.17 3.02
CA SER A 249 4.79 -12.79 2.06
C SER A 249 5.06 -12.41 0.60
N SER A 250 6.07 -11.58 0.33
CA SER A 250 6.37 -11.01 -0.98
C SER A 250 7.89 -10.95 -1.23
N SER A 251 8.27 -10.38 -2.38
CA SER A 251 9.66 -10.12 -2.73
C SER A 251 9.83 -8.66 -3.18
N PRO A 252 11.06 -8.10 -3.13
CA PRO A 252 11.30 -6.72 -3.57
C PRO A 252 10.83 -6.45 -5.01
N GLU A 253 10.89 -7.47 -5.87
CA GLU A 253 10.45 -7.43 -7.27
C GLU A 253 8.92 -7.30 -7.42
N LEU A 254 8.15 -7.70 -6.41
CA LEU A 254 6.68 -7.69 -6.45
C LEU A 254 6.07 -6.55 -5.62
N THR A 255 6.85 -5.83 -4.81
CA THR A 255 6.36 -4.67 -4.07
C THR A 255 5.85 -3.59 -5.02
N THR A 256 4.61 -3.11 -4.82
CA THR A 256 3.90 -2.16 -5.72
C THR A 256 3.34 -2.73 -7.02
N HIS A 257 3.49 -4.03 -7.30
CA HIS A 257 3.04 -4.63 -8.56
C HIS A 257 1.76 -5.45 -8.38
N PRO A 258 0.58 -4.97 -8.83
CA PRO A 258 -0.64 -5.77 -8.82
C PRO A 258 -0.66 -6.81 -9.94
N THR A 259 -1.38 -7.92 -9.76
CA THR A 259 -1.48 -8.94 -10.82
C THR A 259 -2.19 -8.40 -12.07
N LEU A 260 -1.73 -8.81 -13.26
CA LEU A 260 -2.28 -8.40 -14.55
C LEU A 260 -3.78 -8.70 -14.66
N THR A 261 -4.17 -9.92 -14.31
CA THR A 261 -5.54 -10.43 -14.47
C THR A 261 -6.55 -9.74 -13.57
N SER A 262 -6.12 -9.26 -12.40
CA SER A 262 -7.01 -8.61 -11.43
C SER A 262 -7.04 -7.09 -11.57
N ASN A 263 -5.97 -6.46 -12.08
CA ASN A 263 -5.83 -5.01 -12.13
C ASN A 263 -6.78 -4.32 -13.13
N VAL A 264 -7.37 -5.06 -14.07
CA VAL A 264 -8.29 -4.50 -15.09
C VAL A 264 -9.70 -4.14 -14.59
N LYS A 265 -9.97 -4.30 -13.29
CA LYS A 265 -11.26 -4.04 -12.65
C LYS A 265 -11.58 -2.55 -12.47
#